data_AF-A0A5D6YBJ0-F1
#
_entry.id   AF-A0A5D6YBJ0-F1
#
_cell.length_a   1.000
_cell.length_b   1.000
_cell.length_c   1.000
_cell.angle_alpha   90.00
_cell.angle_beta   90.00
_cell.angle_gamma   90.00
#
_symmetry.space_group_name_H-M   'P 1'
#
loop_
_entity.id
_entity.type
_entity.pdbx_description
1 polymer ?
#
loop_
_entity_poly.entity_id
_entity_poly.type
_entity_poly.pdbx_seq_one_letter_code
_entity_poly.pdbx_strand_id
1 'polypeptide(L)'
;MTPKQLAAIGACAAAAALAFALVTRQHAVHGAGSKLLRGFRVARVLKATDSEVAILGHFYSDPLKRAAVLVLQKPPLDPSELNDVFRSLSLHEILRNDIYSTFLGDVSRDIKPFKVNLIYPATETHVRKHTDQNFHMVVETPAVYELVTRPYIESLPAEKIEWVYNILEHKTESERIIFEDPDPATGFILLPDFKWSDTSNLESVYTLAIVHDRAIRSLRDLNGSHLKLLRNIREQFGVQSSSLRVYVHYQPTYYHFHVHFSHVKMNNDIISNLSQSADHYKRATLSFVVGELQHKPLVDLFREKGVLNLPGVANFVPSRLNIAPVFMVTVVPASLGKTVPTNTHSSMISCLAVLSANVDAHSTMKLEVVLSGSASAFAPNVNAVGS
;
A
#
# COMPACT_ATOMS: atom_id res chain seq x y z
N MET A 1 53.41 -23.56 47.54
CA MET A 1 53.41 -24.30 46.26
C MET A 1 54.83 -24.39 45.74
N THR A 2 55.20 -25.49 45.09
CA THR A 2 56.53 -25.64 44.48
C THR A 2 56.64 -24.85 43.16
N PRO A 3 57.85 -24.51 42.68
CA PRO A 3 58.02 -23.82 41.39
C PRO A 3 57.37 -24.57 40.21
N LYS A 4 57.38 -25.91 40.25
CA LYS A 4 56.70 -26.76 39.27
C LYS A 4 55.17 -26.61 39.28
N GLN A 5 54.56 -26.39 40.46
CA GLN A 5 53.12 -26.12 40.57
C GLN A 5 52.73 -24.74 40.04
N LEU A 6 53.54 -23.70 40.28
CA LEU A 6 53.31 -22.38 39.66
C LEU A 6 53.43 -22.44 38.14
N ALA A 7 54.46 -23.11 37.61
CA ALA A 7 54.65 -23.26 36.17
C ALA A 7 53.48 -24.01 35.50
N ALA A 8 52.97 -25.08 36.13
CA ALA A 8 51.82 -25.83 35.63
C ALA A 8 50.53 -24.98 35.59
N ILE A 9 50.28 -24.16 36.62
CA ILE A 9 49.11 -23.27 36.66
C ILE A 9 49.24 -22.14 35.64
N GLY A 10 50.43 -21.55 35.49
CA GLY A 10 50.70 -20.55 34.46
C GLY A 10 50.48 -21.10 33.04
N ALA A 11 50.92 -22.33 32.77
CA ALA A 11 50.69 -23.01 31.49
C ALA A 11 49.19 -23.28 31.25
N CYS A 12 48.45 -23.77 32.25
CA CYS A 12 47.00 -23.97 32.14
C CYS A 12 46.24 -22.65 31.92
N ALA A 13 46.60 -21.58 32.62
CA ALA A 13 45.98 -20.26 32.45
C ALA A 13 46.25 -19.68 31.06
N ALA A 14 47.48 -19.79 30.55
CA ALA A 14 47.83 -19.38 29.20
C ALA A 14 47.09 -20.20 28.13
N ALA A 15 46.97 -21.52 28.31
CA ALA A 15 46.21 -22.39 27.42
C ALA A 15 44.71 -22.06 27.42
N ALA A 16 44.12 -21.79 28.59
CA ALA A 16 42.72 -21.37 28.71
C ALA A 16 42.48 -20.00 28.05
N ALA A 17 43.39 -19.04 28.24
CA ALA A 17 43.32 -17.74 27.58
C ALA A 17 43.44 -17.86 26.04
N LEU A 18 44.35 -18.70 25.53
CA LEU A 18 44.47 -18.97 24.10
C LEU A 18 43.21 -19.65 23.54
N ALA A 19 42.65 -20.64 24.25
CA ALA A 19 41.43 -21.31 23.85
C ALA A 19 40.25 -20.33 23.82
N PHE A 20 40.10 -19.47 24.83
CA PHE A 20 39.07 -18.43 24.86
C PHE A 20 39.27 -17.41 23.73
N ALA A 21 40.50 -16.97 23.47
CA ALA A 21 40.82 -16.08 22.35
C ALA A 21 40.54 -16.73 20.97
N LEU A 22 40.78 -18.04 20.82
CA LEU A 22 40.46 -18.78 19.60
C LEU A 22 38.96 -18.98 19.41
N VAL A 23 38.21 -19.31 20.48
CA VAL A 23 36.74 -19.43 20.43
C VAL A 23 36.11 -18.08 20.12
N THR A 24 36.46 -17.02 20.86
CA THR A 24 35.96 -15.65 20.58
C THR A 24 36.34 -15.16 19.19
N ARG A 25 37.55 -15.45 18.69
CA ARG A 25 37.95 -15.14 17.30
C ARG A 25 37.19 -15.98 16.27
N GLN A 26 36.88 -17.25 16.54
CA GLN A 26 36.01 -18.05 15.66
C GLN A 26 34.59 -17.47 15.61
N HIS A 27 34.00 -17.10 16.76
CA HIS A 27 32.69 -16.44 16.84
C HIS A 27 32.67 -15.02 16.25
N ALA A 28 33.80 -14.30 16.23
CA ALA A 28 33.91 -12.96 15.66
C ALA A 28 34.17 -12.96 14.14
N VAL A 29 35.04 -13.85 13.65
CA VAL A 29 35.39 -13.96 12.21
C VAL A 29 34.31 -14.74 11.43
N HIS A 30 33.64 -15.69 12.08
CA HIS A 30 32.42 -16.29 11.57
C HIS A 30 31.26 -15.83 12.45
N GLY A 31 30.61 -14.73 12.06
CA GLY A 31 29.24 -14.48 12.49
C GLY A 31 28.41 -15.73 12.24
N ALA A 32 27.55 -16.11 13.18
CA ALA A 32 26.83 -17.39 13.20
C ALA A 32 25.72 -17.47 12.14
N GLY A 33 26.08 -17.25 10.87
CA GLY A 33 25.20 -17.29 9.71
C GLY A 33 24.47 -18.62 9.66
N SER A 34 23.14 -18.54 9.64
CA SER A 34 22.25 -19.68 9.83
C SER A 34 22.63 -20.85 8.93
N LYS A 35 22.73 -22.05 9.52
CA LYS A 35 22.89 -23.31 8.77
C LYS A 35 21.81 -23.47 7.69
N LEU A 36 20.62 -22.89 7.88
CA LEU A 36 19.48 -22.97 6.98
C LEU A 36 19.65 -22.15 5.69
N LEU A 37 20.33 -20.99 5.73
CA LEU A 37 20.60 -20.16 4.54
C LEU A 37 21.99 -20.42 3.94
N ARG A 38 22.79 -21.30 4.56
CA ARG A 38 24.11 -21.70 4.08
C ARG A 38 23.97 -22.41 2.73
N GLY A 39 24.49 -21.78 1.67
CA GLY A 39 24.37 -22.30 0.30
C GLY A 39 23.14 -21.83 -0.47
N PHE A 40 22.34 -20.91 0.07
CA PHE A 40 21.36 -20.16 -0.73
C PHE A 40 22.10 -19.35 -1.81
N ARG A 41 21.67 -19.48 -3.07
CA ARG A 41 22.19 -18.74 -4.22
C ARG A 41 21.10 -17.81 -4.73
N VAL A 42 21.33 -16.51 -4.60
CA VAL A 42 20.49 -15.46 -5.19
C VAL A 42 20.49 -15.63 -6.70
N ALA A 43 19.30 -15.70 -7.30
CA ALA A 43 19.10 -15.68 -8.74
C ALA A 43 18.67 -14.28 -9.21
N ARG A 44 17.69 -13.66 -8.54
CA ARG A 44 17.33 -12.25 -8.72
C ARG A 44 16.64 -11.67 -7.48
N VAL A 45 16.71 -10.35 -7.31
CA VAL A 45 15.78 -9.63 -6.44
C VAL A 45 14.40 -9.65 -7.11
N LEU A 46 13.36 -9.94 -6.33
CA LEU A 46 11.96 -9.89 -6.77
C LEU A 46 11.33 -8.54 -6.46
N LYS A 47 11.59 -8.01 -5.26
CA LYS A 47 11.08 -6.72 -4.78
C LYS A 47 12.04 -6.11 -3.77
N ALA A 48 12.17 -4.79 -3.75
CA ALA A 48 12.90 -4.06 -2.73
C ALA A 48 12.16 -2.75 -2.39
N THR A 49 11.87 -2.56 -1.11
CA THR A 49 11.26 -1.35 -0.51
C THR A 49 11.97 -1.03 0.80
N ASP A 50 11.66 0.13 1.39
CA ASP A 50 12.28 0.58 2.64
C ASP A 50 12.12 -0.40 3.82
N SER A 51 11.06 -1.22 3.79
CA SER A 51 10.69 -2.18 4.83
C SER A 51 10.78 -3.66 4.43
N GLU A 52 10.88 -3.99 3.13
CA GLU A 52 10.87 -5.38 2.65
C GLU A 52 11.81 -5.59 1.45
N VAL A 53 12.58 -6.68 1.47
CA VAL A 53 13.28 -7.21 0.28
C VAL A 53 12.87 -8.66 0.06
N ALA A 54 12.31 -8.97 -1.11
CA ALA A 54 12.01 -10.33 -1.55
C ALA A 54 13.00 -10.77 -2.63
N ILE A 55 13.48 -12.00 -2.53
CA ILE A 55 14.60 -12.53 -3.32
C ILE A 55 14.24 -13.92 -3.85
N LEU A 56 14.43 -14.15 -5.14
CA LEU A 56 14.39 -15.47 -5.75
C LEU A 56 15.79 -16.06 -5.74
N GLY A 57 15.89 -17.30 -5.29
CA GLY A 57 17.11 -18.09 -5.32
C GLY A 57 16.84 -19.59 -5.39
N HIS A 58 17.86 -20.36 -5.09
CA HIS A 58 17.81 -21.82 -4.98
C HIS A 58 18.92 -22.26 -4.00
N PHE A 59 18.82 -23.47 -3.45
CA PHE A 59 19.86 -24.01 -2.59
C PHE A 59 20.88 -24.81 -3.41
N TYR A 60 22.17 -24.58 -3.18
CA TYR A 60 23.26 -25.34 -3.81
C TYR A 60 23.19 -26.85 -3.51
N SER A 61 22.62 -27.20 -2.35
CA SER A 61 22.41 -28.59 -1.91
C SER A 61 21.19 -29.27 -2.54
N ASP A 62 20.33 -28.57 -3.30
CA ASP A 62 19.20 -29.19 -4.01
C ASP A 62 19.62 -29.53 -5.45
N PRO A 63 19.77 -30.82 -5.82
CA PRO A 63 20.20 -31.20 -7.17
C PRO A 63 19.22 -30.75 -8.26
N LEU A 64 17.94 -30.64 -7.90
CA LEU A 64 16.86 -30.18 -8.78
C LEU A 64 16.81 -28.65 -8.92
N LYS A 65 17.63 -27.91 -8.16
CA LYS A 65 17.68 -26.44 -8.13
C LYS A 65 16.31 -25.77 -8.03
N ARG A 66 15.40 -26.34 -7.24
CA ARG A 66 14.03 -25.82 -7.08
C ARG A 66 14.07 -24.40 -6.54
N ALA A 67 13.17 -23.58 -7.05
CA ALA A 67 13.05 -22.18 -6.65
C ALA A 67 12.82 -22.06 -5.14
N ALA A 68 13.38 -21.01 -4.56
CA ALA A 68 13.17 -20.59 -3.19
C ALA A 68 12.92 -19.08 -3.18
N VAL A 69 11.89 -18.62 -2.47
CA VAL A 69 11.64 -17.19 -2.25
C VAL A 69 11.99 -16.86 -0.80
N LEU A 70 12.95 -15.97 -0.62
CA LEU A 70 13.39 -15.46 0.68
C LEU A 70 12.90 -14.02 0.84
N VAL A 71 12.16 -13.73 1.90
CA VAL A 71 11.59 -12.42 2.18
C VAL A 71 12.15 -11.90 3.51
N LEU A 72 12.82 -10.76 3.45
CA LEU A 72 13.42 -10.04 4.58
C LEU A 72 12.55 -8.82 4.86
N GLN A 73 11.97 -8.71 6.05
CA GLN A 73 11.10 -7.60 6.45
C GLN A 73 11.63 -6.94 7.72
N LYS A 74 11.62 -5.62 7.80
CA LYS A 74 11.79 -4.89 9.07
C LYS A 74 10.46 -4.97 9.85
N PRO A 75 10.40 -5.60 11.03
CA PRO A 75 9.19 -5.56 11.85
C PRO A 75 8.96 -4.14 12.38
N PRO A 76 7.71 -3.76 12.74
CA PRO A 76 7.49 -2.56 13.53
C PRO A 76 8.21 -2.68 14.88
N LEU A 77 8.67 -1.55 15.43
CA LEU A 77 9.23 -1.50 16.78
C LEU A 77 8.11 -1.70 17.81
N ASP A 78 8.33 -2.58 18.78
CA ASP A 78 7.42 -2.74 19.92
C ASP A 78 7.63 -1.56 20.89
N PRO A 79 6.58 -0.79 21.25
CA PRO A 79 6.68 0.29 22.22
C PRO A 79 7.24 -0.12 23.59
N SER A 80 7.07 -1.39 23.99
CA SER A 80 7.59 -1.91 25.26
C SER A 80 9.10 -2.13 25.27
N GLU A 81 9.72 -2.36 24.10
CA GLU A 81 11.16 -2.60 23.95
C GLU A 81 11.98 -1.30 23.79
N LEU A 82 11.32 -0.14 23.60
CA LEU A 82 11.98 1.12 23.25
C LEU A 82 13.09 1.55 24.20
N ASN A 83 12.97 1.27 25.50
CA ASN A 83 14.01 1.61 26.48
C ASN A 83 15.34 0.90 26.21
N ASP A 84 15.29 -0.36 25.78
CA ASP A 84 16.49 -1.16 25.50
C ASP A 84 17.02 -0.90 24.07
N VAL A 85 16.13 -0.54 23.14
CA VAL A 85 16.52 0.07 21.85
C VAL A 85 17.33 1.35 22.11
N PHE A 86 16.80 2.33 22.84
CA PHE A 86 17.46 3.62 23.07
C PHE A 86 18.77 3.51 23.85
N ARG A 87 18.91 2.53 24.76
CA ARG A 87 20.18 2.25 25.47
C ARG A 87 21.28 1.69 24.57
N SER A 88 20.92 1.04 23.46
CA SER A 88 21.85 0.31 22.60
C SER A 88 22.06 0.93 21.22
N LEU A 89 21.25 1.92 20.87
CA LEU A 89 21.28 2.60 19.57
C LEU A 89 22.47 3.55 19.46
N SER A 90 23.37 3.31 18.50
CA SER A 90 24.41 4.27 18.13
C SER A 90 23.92 5.14 16.97
N LEU A 91 23.99 6.47 17.11
CA LEU A 91 23.45 7.42 16.12
C LEU A 91 24.56 8.10 15.32
N HIS A 92 24.36 8.14 13.99
CA HIS A 92 25.21 8.87 13.04
C HIS A 92 24.39 9.98 12.39
N GLU A 93 24.77 11.25 12.57
CA GLU A 93 24.04 12.40 12.06
C GLU A 93 24.10 12.48 10.52
N ILE A 94 22.94 12.59 9.87
CA ILE A 94 22.81 12.77 8.40
C ILE A 94 22.56 14.24 8.07
N LEU A 95 21.66 14.87 8.84
CA LEU A 95 21.14 16.20 8.59
C LEU A 95 20.79 16.85 9.91
N ARG A 96 21.11 18.13 10.04
CA ARG A 96 20.68 18.97 11.15
C ARG A 96 20.33 20.37 10.65
N ASN A 97 19.13 20.83 10.97
CA ASN A 97 18.61 22.15 10.64
C ASN A 97 17.70 22.63 11.76
N ASP A 98 18.18 23.61 12.54
CA ASP A 98 17.51 24.12 13.75
C ASP A 98 17.08 22.96 14.69
N ILE A 99 15.79 22.81 14.97
CA ILE A 99 15.22 21.76 15.83
C ILE A 99 15.09 20.39 15.13
N TYR A 100 15.32 20.30 13.82
CA TYR A 100 15.18 19.06 13.05
C TYR A 100 16.54 18.40 12.88
N SER A 101 16.68 17.17 13.37
CA SER A 101 17.88 16.34 13.18
C SER A 101 17.48 14.95 12.69
N THR A 102 18.23 14.40 11.74
CA THR A 102 18.02 13.06 11.17
C THR A 102 19.29 12.24 11.36
N PHE A 103 19.14 11.00 11.82
CA PHE A 103 20.25 10.10 12.14
C PHE A 103 20.05 8.72 11.47
N LEU A 104 21.14 8.04 11.12
CA LEU A 104 21.15 6.59 10.96
C LEU A 104 21.45 5.95 12.32
N GLY A 105 20.67 4.93 12.70
CA GLY A 105 20.84 4.21 13.96
C GLY A 105 21.37 2.79 13.75
N ASP A 106 22.54 2.48 14.33
CA ASP A 106 23.02 1.10 14.48
C ASP A 106 22.43 0.47 15.74
N VAL A 107 21.85 -0.71 15.59
CA VAL A 107 21.14 -1.44 16.66
C VAL A 107 22.01 -2.60 17.18
N SER A 108 21.97 -2.89 18.49
CA SER A 108 22.68 -4.08 19.04
C SER A 108 22.20 -5.38 18.40
N ARG A 109 23.10 -6.37 18.38
CA ARG A 109 22.86 -7.74 17.88
C ARG A 109 21.80 -8.52 18.67
N ASP A 110 21.50 -8.09 19.89
CA ASP A 110 20.51 -8.74 20.76
C ASP A 110 19.07 -8.44 20.32
N ILE A 111 18.87 -7.30 19.65
CA ILE A 111 17.61 -6.92 19.01
C ILE A 111 17.53 -7.63 17.65
N LYS A 112 16.31 -7.99 17.22
CA LYS A 112 16.06 -8.74 15.98
C LYS A 112 15.51 -7.80 14.90
N PRO A 113 16.37 -7.08 14.13
CA PRO A 113 15.92 -6.05 13.19
C PRO A 113 15.20 -6.59 11.94
N PHE A 114 15.15 -7.91 11.75
CA PHE A 114 14.54 -8.53 10.57
C PHE A 114 13.67 -9.75 10.92
N LYS A 115 12.44 -9.76 10.41
CA LYS A 115 11.63 -10.96 10.19
C LYS A 115 12.05 -11.60 8.88
N VAL A 116 12.36 -12.89 8.89
CA VAL A 116 12.84 -13.63 7.71
C VAL A 116 11.87 -14.76 7.41
N ASN A 117 11.24 -14.73 6.23
CA ASN A 117 10.34 -15.78 5.75
C ASN A 117 11.00 -16.50 4.56
N LEU A 118 10.97 -17.84 4.55
CA LEU A 118 11.50 -18.67 3.46
C LEU A 118 10.39 -19.56 2.91
N ILE A 119 10.14 -19.47 1.59
CA ILE A 119 9.22 -20.33 0.85
C ILE A 119 10.06 -21.26 -0.02
N TYR A 120 10.07 -22.55 0.28
CA TYR A 120 10.82 -23.56 -0.47
C TYR A 120 10.15 -24.94 -0.36
N PRO A 121 9.93 -25.67 -1.48
CA PRO A 121 10.07 -25.20 -2.86
C PRO A 121 9.01 -24.16 -3.23
N ALA A 122 9.41 -23.11 -3.93
CA ALA A 122 8.53 -22.06 -4.43
C ALA A 122 7.93 -22.44 -5.80
N THR A 123 6.66 -22.11 -6.01
CA THR A 123 5.98 -22.20 -7.30
C THR A 123 6.05 -20.86 -8.03
N GLU A 124 5.73 -20.83 -9.32
CA GLU A 124 5.65 -19.58 -10.08
C GLU A 124 4.61 -18.61 -9.50
N THR A 125 3.55 -19.11 -8.87
CA THR A 125 2.58 -18.29 -8.12
C THR A 125 3.22 -17.59 -6.93
N HIS A 126 4.11 -18.26 -6.18
CA HIS A 126 4.86 -17.64 -5.09
C HIS A 126 5.85 -16.60 -5.61
N VAL A 127 6.57 -16.90 -6.70
CA VAL A 127 7.49 -15.96 -7.35
C VAL A 127 6.73 -14.70 -7.79
N ARG A 128 5.60 -14.85 -8.50
CA ARG A 128 4.78 -13.73 -8.97
C ARG A 128 4.22 -12.89 -7.82
N LYS A 129 3.72 -13.52 -6.74
CA LYS A 129 3.19 -12.82 -5.55
C LYS A 129 4.21 -11.90 -4.89
N HIS A 130 5.49 -12.27 -4.92
CA HIS A 130 6.59 -11.52 -4.33
C HIS A 130 7.42 -10.71 -5.34
N THR A 131 7.08 -10.76 -6.63
CA THR A 131 7.69 -9.93 -7.69
C THR A 131 7.05 -8.54 -7.67
N ASP A 132 7.88 -7.51 -7.65
CA ASP A 132 7.43 -6.13 -7.78
C ASP A 132 6.89 -5.87 -9.19
N GLN A 133 5.97 -4.91 -9.31
CA GLN A 133 5.27 -4.65 -10.56
C GLN A 133 5.00 -3.16 -10.74
N ASN A 134 5.01 -2.71 -11.99
CA ASN A 134 4.57 -1.35 -12.26
C ASN A 134 3.07 -1.22 -12.03
N PHE A 135 2.68 -0.08 -11.48
CA PHE A 135 1.29 0.31 -11.27
C PHE A 135 0.96 1.51 -12.15
N HIS A 136 -0.21 1.46 -12.79
CA HIS A 136 -0.70 2.47 -13.72
C HIS A 136 -2.01 3.05 -13.19
N MET A 137 -2.17 4.37 -13.24
CA MET A 137 -3.46 5.02 -12.99
C MET A 137 -4.30 4.96 -14.26
N VAL A 138 -5.47 4.34 -14.19
CA VAL A 138 -6.49 4.36 -15.24
C VAL A 138 -7.51 5.43 -14.88
N VAL A 139 -7.87 6.28 -15.84
CA VAL A 139 -8.96 7.27 -15.73
C VAL A 139 -10.08 6.82 -16.66
N GLU A 140 -11.03 6.06 -16.12
CA GLU A 140 -12.05 5.37 -16.91
C GLU A 140 -13.30 6.24 -17.08
N THR A 141 -13.51 6.75 -18.30
CA THR A 141 -14.78 7.39 -18.68
C THR A 141 -15.86 6.33 -18.94
N PRO A 142 -17.16 6.69 -18.99
CA PRO A 142 -18.22 5.74 -19.38
C PRO A 142 -17.97 5.05 -20.72
N ALA A 143 -17.39 5.76 -21.70
CA ALA A 143 -17.04 5.17 -22.99
C ALA A 143 -15.92 4.11 -22.88
N VAL A 144 -14.92 4.33 -22.01
CA VAL A 144 -13.87 3.34 -21.74
C VAL A 144 -14.43 2.13 -20.99
N TYR A 145 -15.38 2.35 -20.06
CA TYR A 145 -16.06 1.25 -19.37
C TYR A 145 -16.77 0.32 -20.36
N GLU A 146 -17.62 0.87 -21.24
CA GLU A 146 -18.35 0.08 -22.25
C GLU A 146 -17.43 -0.57 -23.29
N LEU A 147 -16.32 0.09 -23.67
CA LEU A 147 -15.40 -0.43 -24.69
C LEU A 147 -14.44 -1.51 -24.17
N VAL A 148 -14.05 -1.46 -22.88
CA VAL A 148 -12.95 -2.27 -22.34
C VAL A 148 -13.36 -3.06 -21.11
N THR A 149 -13.77 -2.37 -20.05
CA THR A 149 -13.98 -2.98 -18.73
C THR A 149 -15.21 -3.88 -18.70
N ARG A 150 -16.31 -3.47 -19.31
CA ARG A 150 -17.54 -4.27 -19.36
C ARG A 150 -17.35 -5.56 -20.17
N PRO A 151 -16.80 -5.56 -21.40
CA PRO A 151 -16.44 -6.79 -22.11
C PRO A 151 -15.47 -7.67 -21.31
N TYR A 152 -14.51 -7.08 -20.59
CA TYR A 152 -13.64 -7.83 -19.69
C TYR A 152 -14.44 -8.54 -18.58
N ILE A 153 -15.35 -7.84 -17.88
CA ILE A 153 -16.21 -8.42 -16.85
C ILE A 153 -17.05 -9.57 -17.42
N GLU A 154 -17.67 -9.36 -18.58
CA GLU A 154 -18.52 -10.33 -19.26
C GLU A 154 -17.73 -11.55 -19.79
N SER A 155 -16.41 -11.42 -19.99
CA SER A 155 -15.51 -12.53 -20.34
C SER A 155 -15.04 -13.38 -19.15
N LEU A 156 -15.35 -13.00 -17.91
CA LEU A 156 -14.87 -13.72 -16.73
C LEU A 156 -15.66 -15.03 -16.52
N PRO A 157 -14.98 -16.17 -16.30
CA PRO A 157 -15.65 -17.43 -15.95
C PRO A 157 -16.43 -17.32 -14.63
N ALA A 158 -17.66 -17.85 -14.60
CA ALA A 158 -18.57 -17.76 -13.46
C ALA A 158 -18.01 -18.43 -12.19
N GLU A 159 -17.16 -19.44 -12.35
CA GLU A 159 -16.50 -20.17 -11.27
C GLU A 159 -15.64 -19.25 -10.38
N LYS A 160 -15.23 -18.07 -10.89
CA LYS A 160 -14.49 -17.07 -10.10
C LYS A 160 -15.30 -16.43 -8.97
N ILE A 161 -16.63 -16.48 -9.04
CA ILE A 161 -17.55 -15.93 -8.02
C ILE A 161 -18.39 -17.00 -7.33
N GLU A 162 -18.23 -18.28 -7.67
CA GLU A 162 -18.99 -19.40 -7.08
C GLU A 162 -18.85 -19.48 -5.55
N TRP A 163 -17.68 -19.14 -5.00
CA TRP A 163 -17.46 -19.07 -3.55
C TRP A 163 -18.35 -18.02 -2.86
N VAL A 164 -18.70 -16.93 -3.56
CA VAL A 164 -19.63 -15.91 -3.06
C VAL A 164 -21.04 -16.49 -2.98
N TYR A 165 -21.45 -17.23 -4.01
CA TYR A 165 -22.75 -17.91 -4.03
C TYR A 165 -22.84 -19.02 -2.98
N ASN A 166 -21.75 -19.74 -2.69
CA ASN A 166 -21.72 -20.73 -1.62
C ASN A 166 -21.90 -20.10 -0.22
N ILE A 167 -21.51 -18.84 -0.01
CA ILE A 167 -21.81 -18.08 1.23
C ILE A 167 -23.28 -17.64 1.22
N LEU A 168 -23.75 -17.04 0.12
CA LEU A 168 -25.15 -16.56 -0.03
C LEU A 168 -26.21 -17.69 -0.01
N GLU A 169 -25.79 -18.94 -0.20
CA GLU A 169 -26.62 -20.15 -0.16
C GLU A 169 -26.31 -21.03 1.07
N HIS A 170 -25.57 -20.49 2.06
CA HIS A 170 -25.22 -21.13 3.35
C HIS A 170 -24.53 -22.50 3.23
N LYS A 171 -23.88 -22.77 2.09
CA LYS A 171 -23.07 -23.99 1.86
C LYS A 171 -21.70 -23.92 2.54
N THR A 172 -21.17 -22.71 2.77
CA THR A 172 -19.84 -22.46 3.34
C THR A 172 -19.83 -21.19 4.19
N GLU A 173 -19.03 -21.16 5.26
CA GLU A 173 -18.79 -19.99 6.15
C GLU A 173 -20.04 -19.50 6.90
N SER A 174 -21.12 -20.28 6.90
CA SER A 174 -22.41 -19.95 7.55
C SER A 174 -22.26 -19.71 9.06
N GLU A 175 -21.30 -20.39 9.69
CA GLU A 175 -20.94 -20.24 11.11
C GLU A 175 -20.19 -18.93 11.42
N ARG A 176 -19.72 -18.20 10.39
CA ARG A 176 -19.01 -16.92 10.50
C ARG A 176 -19.90 -15.71 10.19
N ILE A 177 -21.16 -15.92 9.87
CA ILE A 177 -22.12 -14.85 9.61
C ILE A 177 -22.39 -14.08 10.93
N ILE A 178 -22.15 -12.77 10.89
CA ILE A 178 -22.43 -11.84 12.00
C ILE A 178 -23.88 -11.36 11.93
N PHE A 179 -24.39 -11.13 10.72
CA PHE A 179 -25.73 -10.66 10.45
C PHE A 179 -26.15 -11.02 9.02
N GLU A 180 -27.45 -11.20 8.80
CA GLU A 180 -28.05 -11.36 7.49
C GLU A 180 -29.41 -10.65 7.44
N ASP A 181 -29.60 -9.82 6.41
CA ASP A 181 -30.92 -9.40 5.93
C ASP A 181 -31.21 -10.25 4.68
N PRO A 182 -32.16 -11.21 4.72
CA PRO A 182 -32.38 -12.16 3.64
C PRO A 182 -33.20 -11.61 2.46
N ASP A 183 -33.54 -10.31 2.46
CA ASP A 183 -34.29 -9.71 1.35
C ASP A 183 -33.47 -9.77 0.03
N PRO A 184 -33.99 -10.36 -1.05
CA PRO A 184 -33.19 -10.66 -2.24
C PRO A 184 -32.74 -9.42 -3.04
N ALA A 185 -33.31 -8.24 -2.79
CA ALA A 185 -33.01 -7.00 -3.51
C ALA A 185 -32.36 -5.91 -2.64
N THR A 186 -32.60 -5.95 -1.33
CA THR A 186 -32.17 -4.93 -0.36
C THR A 186 -31.44 -5.49 0.86
N GLY A 187 -31.30 -6.81 0.93
CA GLY A 187 -30.56 -7.53 1.96
C GLY A 187 -29.13 -7.93 1.57
N PHE A 188 -28.40 -8.43 2.56
CA PHE A 188 -26.99 -8.80 2.49
C PHE A 188 -26.58 -9.69 3.67
N ILE A 189 -25.53 -10.49 3.46
CA ILE A 189 -24.80 -11.20 4.53
C ILE A 189 -23.60 -10.37 4.96
N LEU A 190 -23.36 -10.26 6.27
CA LEU A 190 -22.21 -9.63 6.88
C LEU A 190 -21.33 -10.66 7.61
N LEU A 191 -20.03 -10.70 7.29
CA LEU A 191 -19.08 -11.65 7.86
C LEU A 191 -17.65 -11.05 8.02
N PRO A 192 -16.76 -11.64 8.84
CA PRO A 192 -15.34 -11.32 8.90
C PRO A 192 -14.64 -11.54 7.54
N ASP A 193 -13.87 -10.56 7.07
CA ASP A 193 -12.96 -10.77 5.92
C ASP A 193 -11.85 -11.75 6.33
N PHE A 194 -11.41 -12.59 5.39
CA PHE A 194 -10.38 -13.61 5.65
C PHE A 194 -9.02 -13.07 6.14
N LYS A 195 -8.76 -11.76 5.99
CA LYS A 195 -7.56 -11.10 6.51
C LYS A 195 -7.69 -10.71 7.99
N TRP A 196 -8.88 -10.73 8.58
CA TRP A 196 -9.09 -10.45 10.00
C TRP A 196 -8.83 -11.70 10.84
N SER A 197 -7.57 -11.91 11.22
CA SER A 197 -7.12 -13.12 11.91
C SER A 197 -7.44 -13.18 13.41
N ASP A 198 -7.83 -12.06 14.02
CA ASP A 198 -8.15 -11.95 15.44
C ASP A 198 -9.42 -11.12 15.61
N THR A 199 -10.56 -11.81 15.72
CA THR A 199 -11.88 -11.19 15.89
C THR A 199 -12.09 -10.52 17.26
N SER A 200 -11.15 -10.69 18.20
CA SER A 200 -11.19 -9.99 19.49
C SER A 200 -10.57 -8.59 19.44
N ASN A 201 -9.68 -8.33 18.48
CA ASN A 201 -9.04 -7.03 18.32
C ASN A 201 -9.91 -6.07 17.49
N LEU A 202 -10.74 -5.29 18.19
CA LEU A 202 -11.65 -4.32 17.58
C LEU A 202 -10.96 -3.18 16.81
N GLU A 203 -9.71 -2.82 17.14
CA GLU A 203 -8.94 -1.79 16.42
C GLU A 203 -8.56 -2.25 14.99
N SER A 204 -8.57 -3.56 14.78
CA SER A 204 -8.26 -4.23 13.50
C SER A 204 -9.48 -4.73 12.72
N VAL A 205 -10.71 -4.39 13.16
CA VAL A 205 -11.97 -4.84 12.54
C VAL A 205 -11.89 -4.75 11.03
N TYR A 206 -12.09 -5.89 10.37
CA TYR A 206 -12.16 -5.95 8.93
C TYR A 206 -13.23 -6.96 8.51
N THR A 207 -14.34 -6.44 8.01
CA THR A 207 -15.59 -7.16 7.75
C THR A 207 -16.16 -6.77 6.39
N LEU A 208 -16.98 -7.66 5.85
CA LEU A 208 -17.43 -7.65 4.46
C LEU A 208 -18.94 -7.88 4.42
N ALA A 209 -19.69 -6.95 3.82
CA ALA A 209 -21.08 -7.16 3.44
C ALA A 209 -21.16 -7.63 1.98
N ILE A 210 -21.83 -8.76 1.73
CA ILE A 210 -22.09 -9.36 0.42
C ILE A 210 -23.59 -9.28 0.16
N VAL A 211 -24.02 -8.57 -0.89
CA VAL A 211 -25.45 -8.37 -1.19
C VAL A 211 -26.08 -9.63 -1.80
N HIS A 212 -27.38 -9.87 -1.59
CA HIS A 212 -28.04 -11.02 -2.22
C HIS A 212 -28.26 -10.83 -3.74
N ASP A 213 -28.44 -9.59 -4.20
CA ASP A 213 -28.68 -9.28 -5.62
C ASP A 213 -27.44 -9.54 -6.48
N ARG A 214 -27.48 -10.65 -7.23
CA ARG A 214 -26.41 -11.11 -8.13
C ARG A 214 -26.26 -10.24 -9.39
N ALA A 215 -27.20 -9.33 -9.68
CA ALA A 215 -27.11 -8.45 -10.85
C ALA A 215 -26.11 -7.30 -10.65
N ILE A 216 -25.79 -6.96 -9.39
CA ILE A 216 -24.88 -5.86 -9.05
C ILE A 216 -23.44 -6.38 -9.03
N ARG A 217 -22.66 -6.12 -10.08
CA ARG A 217 -21.28 -6.64 -10.20
C ARG A 217 -20.23 -5.68 -9.66
N SER A 218 -20.49 -4.38 -9.76
CA SER A 218 -19.57 -3.31 -9.33
C SER A 218 -20.28 -1.98 -9.10
N LEU A 219 -19.50 -0.96 -8.70
CA LEU A 219 -19.93 0.44 -8.58
C LEU A 219 -20.65 0.98 -9.83
N ARG A 220 -20.35 0.47 -11.04
CA ARG A 220 -20.97 0.90 -12.31
C ARG A 220 -22.44 0.47 -12.47
N ASP A 221 -22.84 -0.63 -11.84
CA ASP A 221 -24.22 -1.12 -11.90
C ASP A 221 -25.14 -0.39 -10.89
N LEU A 222 -24.55 0.24 -9.87
CA LEU A 222 -25.28 1.02 -8.87
C LEU A 222 -26.01 2.21 -9.49
N ASN A 223 -27.22 2.43 -8.98
CA ASN A 223 -28.13 3.49 -9.37
C ASN A 223 -29.13 3.77 -8.22
N GLY A 224 -29.98 4.78 -8.35
CA GLY A 224 -30.93 5.23 -7.32
C GLY A 224 -31.85 4.16 -6.72
N SER A 225 -32.19 3.07 -7.44
CA SER A 225 -32.99 1.96 -6.88
C SER A 225 -32.29 1.27 -5.69
N HIS A 226 -30.96 1.27 -5.68
CA HIS A 226 -30.15 0.61 -4.66
C HIS A 226 -29.96 1.46 -3.39
N LEU A 227 -30.57 2.65 -3.31
CA LEU A 227 -30.43 3.52 -2.12
C LEU A 227 -30.96 2.87 -0.84
N LYS A 228 -31.97 1.98 -0.91
CA LYS A 228 -32.45 1.21 0.26
C LYS A 228 -31.39 0.21 0.73
N LEU A 229 -30.92 -0.66 -0.18
CA LEU A 229 -29.83 -1.62 0.06
C LEU A 229 -28.60 -0.94 0.72
N LEU A 230 -28.13 0.16 0.14
CA LEU A 230 -26.95 0.88 0.65
C LEU A 230 -27.18 1.52 2.04
N ARG A 231 -28.42 1.90 2.38
CA ARG A 231 -28.78 2.42 3.71
C ARG A 231 -28.85 1.29 4.73
N ASN A 232 -29.51 0.16 4.41
CA ASN A 232 -29.52 -1.05 5.24
C ASN A 232 -28.09 -1.47 5.62
N ILE A 233 -27.19 -1.56 4.62
CA ILE A 233 -25.77 -1.92 4.82
C ILE A 233 -25.06 -0.93 5.76
N ARG A 234 -25.31 0.38 5.61
CA ARG A 234 -24.67 1.42 6.43
C ARG A 234 -25.17 1.41 7.88
N GLU A 235 -26.45 1.15 8.09
CA GLU A 235 -27.12 1.26 9.40
C GLU A 235 -26.82 0.05 10.31
N GLN A 236 -26.43 -1.09 9.74
CA GLN A 236 -26.20 -2.33 10.50
C GLN A 236 -24.96 -2.33 11.40
N PHE A 237 -23.96 -1.49 11.12
CA PHE A 237 -22.85 -1.30 12.06
C PHE A 237 -23.27 -0.32 13.16
N GLY A 238 -23.80 -0.86 14.26
CA GLY A 238 -24.13 -0.12 15.49
C GLY A 238 -22.92 0.49 16.24
N VAL A 239 -21.79 0.66 15.56
CA VAL A 239 -20.62 1.42 16.02
C VAL A 239 -20.81 2.87 15.58
N GLN A 240 -20.30 3.84 16.35
CA GLN A 240 -20.34 5.24 15.96
C GLN A 240 -19.74 5.44 14.55
N SER A 241 -20.48 6.09 13.66
CA SER A 241 -20.11 6.26 12.24
C SER A 241 -18.79 7.00 12.00
N SER A 242 -18.28 7.71 13.01
CA SER A 242 -16.95 8.33 13.03
C SER A 242 -15.79 7.33 13.15
N SER A 243 -16.04 6.11 13.62
CA SER A 243 -15.01 5.12 13.97
C SER A 243 -14.84 4.02 12.91
N LEU A 244 -15.69 3.98 11.90
CA LEU A 244 -15.63 3.00 10.80
C LEU A 244 -15.53 3.67 9.43
N ARG A 245 -14.63 3.14 8.62
CA ARG A 245 -14.51 3.39 7.19
C ARG A 245 -15.38 2.37 6.46
N VAL A 246 -16.41 2.85 5.76
CA VAL A 246 -17.29 2.04 4.91
C VAL A 246 -16.98 2.39 3.46
N TYR A 247 -16.51 1.41 2.67
CA TYR A 247 -16.03 1.67 1.31
C TYR A 247 -16.19 0.48 0.37
N VAL A 248 -16.06 0.72 -0.93
CA VAL A 248 -16.06 -0.32 -1.97
C VAL A 248 -14.77 -0.21 -2.79
N HIS A 249 -14.30 -1.34 -3.33
CA HIS A 249 -13.20 -1.34 -4.27
C HIS A 249 -13.68 -1.07 -5.70
N TYR A 250 -12.94 -0.26 -6.44
CA TYR A 250 -13.09 -0.11 -7.88
C TYR A 250 -11.70 -0.06 -8.53
N GLN A 251 -11.32 -1.00 -9.41
CA GLN A 251 -12.02 -2.26 -9.68
C GLN A 251 -12.06 -3.17 -8.43
N PRO A 252 -13.11 -3.99 -8.25
CA PRO A 252 -13.17 -4.98 -7.19
C PRO A 252 -12.30 -6.21 -7.51
N THR A 253 -11.90 -6.96 -6.48
CA THR A 253 -11.15 -8.22 -6.65
C THR A 253 -11.97 -9.31 -7.35
N TYR A 254 -13.29 -9.23 -7.24
CA TYR A 254 -14.27 -10.12 -7.88
C TYR A 254 -15.57 -9.34 -8.14
N TYR A 255 -16.29 -9.69 -9.20
CA TYR A 255 -17.40 -8.90 -9.73
C TYR A 255 -18.77 -9.34 -9.20
N HIS A 256 -18.89 -9.34 -7.88
CA HIS A 256 -20.15 -9.36 -7.13
C HIS A 256 -20.08 -8.23 -6.11
N PHE A 257 -21.09 -7.37 -6.05
CA PHE A 257 -21.00 -6.14 -5.26
C PHE A 257 -20.91 -6.43 -3.76
N HIS A 258 -19.97 -5.77 -3.11
CA HIS A 258 -19.65 -5.98 -1.71
C HIS A 258 -19.07 -4.71 -1.09
N VAL A 259 -19.28 -4.55 0.22
CA VAL A 259 -18.87 -3.36 0.98
C VAL A 259 -17.91 -3.77 2.09
N HIS A 260 -16.78 -3.08 2.16
CA HIS A 260 -15.73 -3.27 3.16
C HIS A 260 -15.94 -2.32 4.33
N PHE A 261 -15.75 -2.84 5.53
CA PHE A 261 -15.78 -2.11 6.78
C PHE A 261 -14.42 -2.26 7.47
N SER A 262 -13.74 -1.15 7.73
CA SER A 262 -12.42 -1.12 8.38
C SER A 262 -12.30 0.03 9.37
N HIS A 263 -11.25 0.07 10.19
CA HIS A 263 -10.92 1.27 10.95
C HIS A 263 -10.46 2.44 10.02
N VAL A 264 -10.55 3.69 10.51
CA VAL A 264 -10.68 4.94 9.73
C VAL A 264 -9.53 5.28 8.75
N LYS A 265 -9.86 5.63 7.48
CA LYS A 265 -9.17 6.63 6.62
C LYS A 265 -9.89 6.88 5.27
N MET A 266 -10.43 8.09 5.04
CA MET A 266 -11.11 8.60 3.81
C MET A 266 -12.21 7.73 3.15
N ASN A 267 -13.38 8.35 2.96
CA ASN A 267 -14.56 7.80 2.28
C ASN A 267 -14.92 8.63 1.03
N ASN A 268 -15.50 7.97 0.02
CA ASN A 268 -16.33 8.60 -1.02
C ASN A 268 -17.80 8.31 -0.69
N ASP A 269 -18.67 9.33 -0.67
CA ASP A 269 -20.07 9.13 -0.28
C ASP A 269 -20.97 8.67 -1.45
N ILE A 270 -21.04 7.35 -1.62
CA ILE A 270 -21.85 6.66 -2.63
C ILE A 270 -23.34 7.00 -2.48
N ILE A 271 -23.84 7.09 -1.25
CA ILE A 271 -25.26 7.33 -0.95
C ILE A 271 -25.62 8.77 -1.32
N SER A 272 -24.77 9.74 -0.99
CA SER A 272 -24.97 11.14 -1.38
C SER A 272 -24.91 11.31 -2.90
N ASN A 273 -23.92 10.71 -3.57
CA ASN A 273 -23.80 10.76 -5.03
C ASN A 273 -25.06 10.23 -5.75
N LEU A 274 -25.58 9.08 -5.30
CA LEU A 274 -26.80 8.48 -5.86
C LEU A 274 -28.09 9.21 -5.46
N SER A 275 -28.12 9.84 -4.28
CA SER A 275 -29.25 10.67 -3.85
C SER A 275 -29.33 11.99 -4.65
N GLN A 276 -28.19 12.50 -5.12
CA GLN A 276 -28.10 13.69 -5.99
C GLN A 276 -28.34 13.35 -7.46
N SER A 277 -27.82 12.22 -7.96
CA SER A 277 -28.00 11.76 -9.34
C SER A 277 -28.14 10.25 -9.37
N ALA A 278 -29.36 9.75 -9.63
CA ALA A 278 -29.66 8.33 -9.61
C ALA A 278 -28.81 7.50 -10.59
N ASP A 279 -28.24 8.10 -11.64
CA ASP A 279 -27.36 7.48 -12.63
C ASP A 279 -25.88 7.89 -12.50
N HIS A 280 -25.47 8.49 -11.37
CA HIS A 280 -24.14 9.07 -11.15
C HIS A 280 -23.01 8.17 -11.67
N TYR A 281 -22.98 6.90 -11.22
CA TYR A 281 -21.89 5.98 -11.54
C TYR A 281 -21.90 5.46 -12.99
N LYS A 282 -23.01 5.59 -13.72
CA LYS A 282 -23.04 5.34 -15.17
C LYS A 282 -22.37 6.47 -15.96
N ARG A 283 -22.35 7.70 -15.43
CA ARG A 283 -21.80 8.89 -16.11
C ARG A 283 -20.45 9.36 -15.57
N ALA A 284 -20.12 9.02 -14.33
CA ALA A 284 -18.88 9.45 -13.68
C ALA A 284 -17.64 8.89 -14.40
N THR A 285 -16.56 9.68 -14.42
CA THR A 285 -15.22 9.17 -14.72
C THR A 285 -14.62 8.62 -13.43
N LEU A 286 -14.18 7.36 -13.44
CA LEU A 286 -13.68 6.66 -12.26
C LEU A 286 -12.17 6.41 -12.41
N SER A 287 -11.40 6.88 -11.43
CA SER A 287 -9.94 6.71 -11.42
C SER A 287 -9.54 5.58 -10.49
N PHE A 288 -8.70 4.66 -10.96
CA PHE A 288 -8.23 3.51 -10.19
C PHE A 288 -6.84 3.03 -10.62
N VAL A 289 -6.15 2.32 -9.73
CA VAL A 289 -4.79 1.81 -9.97
C VAL A 289 -4.83 0.35 -10.41
N VAL A 290 -4.07 0.02 -11.46
CA VAL A 290 -3.88 -1.35 -11.94
C VAL A 290 -2.42 -1.76 -11.94
N GLY A 291 -2.12 -2.97 -11.46
CA GLY A 291 -0.76 -3.54 -11.49
C GLY A 291 -0.58 -4.52 -12.64
N GLU A 292 0.56 -4.45 -13.33
CA GLU A 292 0.85 -5.22 -14.55
C GLU A 292 0.79 -6.74 -14.39
N LEU A 293 1.06 -7.27 -13.20
CA LEU A 293 1.03 -8.71 -12.93
C LEU A 293 -0.30 -9.15 -12.33
N GLN A 294 -0.82 -8.38 -11.37
CA GLN A 294 -2.05 -8.73 -10.64
C GLN A 294 -3.33 -8.53 -11.48
N HIS A 295 -3.35 -7.53 -12.36
CA HIS A 295 -4.50 -7.23 -13.23
C HIS A 295 -4.17 -7.46 -14.71
N LYS A 296 -3.18 -8.31 -15.01
CA LYS A 296 -2.59 -8.47 -16.36
C LYS A 296 -3.62 -8.48 -17.51
N PRO A 297 -4.69 -9.31 -17.50
CA PRO A 297 -5.63 -9.36 -18.62
C PRO A 297 -6.32 -8.01 -18.89
N LEU A 298 -6.70 -7.28 -17.83
CA LEU A 298 -7.32 -5.97 -17.96
C LEU A 298 -6.31 -4.87 -18.36
N VAL A 299 -5.06 -4.96 -17.88
CA VAL A 299 -3.98 -4.05 -18.31
C VAL A 299 -3.64 -4.24 -19.79
N ASP A 300 -3.59 -5.48 -20.26
CA ASP A 300 -3.35 -5.79 -21.67
C ASP A 300 -4.48 -5.23 -22.56
N LEU A 301 -5.76 -5.38 -22.15
CA LEU A 301 -6.90 -4.78 -22.85
C LEU A 301 -6.86 -3.25 -22.86
N PHE A 302 -6.52 -2.60 -21.74
CA PHE A 302 -6.36 -1.13 -21.72
C PHE A 302 -5.23 -0.65 -22.63
N ARG A 303 -4.16 -1.43 -22.82
CA ARG A 303 -3.09 -1.14 -23.77
C ARG A 303 -3.53 -1.32 -25.22
N GLU A 304 -4.20 -2.44 -25.51
CA GLU A 304 -4.74 -2.74 -26.84
C GLU A 304 -5.69 -1.64 -27.34
N LYS A 305 -6.53 -1.09 -26.44
CA LYS A 305 -7.47 0.00 -26.76
C LYS A 305 -6.89 1.41 -26.57
N GLY A 306 -5.58 1.55 -26.35
CA GLY A 306 -4.91 2.86 -26.25
C GLY A 306 -5.28 3.70 -25.01
N VAL A 307 -5.87 3.09 -23.98
CA VAL A 307 -6.23 3.75 -22.71
C VAL A 307 -5.00 3.90 -21.81
N LEU A 308 -4.13 2.89 -21.81
CA LEU A 308 -2.81 2.95 -21.17
C LEU A 308 -1.74 3.01 -22.27
N ASN A 309 -1.16 4.20 -22.45
CA ASN A 309 -0.03 4.38 -23.36
C ASN A 309 1.16 3.53 -22.93
N LEU A 310 1.80 2.86 -23.89
CA LEU A 310 3.07 2.19 -23.65
C LEU A 310 4.16 3.24 -23.39
N PRO A 311 4.99 3.12 -22.33
CA PRO A 311 6.14 3.99 -22.16
C PRO A 311 7.10 3.80 -23.34
N GLY A 312 7.20 4.81 -24.21
CA GLY A 312 8.06 4.81 -25.39
C GLY A 312 7.39 5.18 -26.72
N VAL A 313 6.05 5.22 -26.81
CA VAL A 313 5.37 5.68 -28.04
C VAL A 313 5.10 7.18 -27.96
N ALA A 314 5.90 7.97 -28.67
CA ALA A 314 5.67 9.41 -28.80
C ALA A 314 4.39 9.71 -29.61
N ASN A 315 3.47 10.44 -29.00
CA ASN A 315 2.39 11.25 -29.58
C ASN A 315 1.95 10.91 -31.02
N PHE A 316 0.95 10.04 -31.16
CA PHE A 316 0.05 10.14 -32.31
C PHE A 316 -1.07 11.13 -31.96
N VAL A 317 -0.92 12.40 -32.36
CA VAL A 317 -1.97 13.41 -32.23
C VAL A 317 -3.03 13.13 -33.31
N PRO A 318 -4.29 12.81 -32.97
CA PRO A 318 -5.35 12.72 -33.97
C PRO A 318 -5.60 14.13 -34.52
N SER A 319 -5.31 14.32 -35.80
CA SER A 319 -5.53 15.61 -36.45
C SER A 319 -7.03 15.89 -36.58
N ARG A 320 -7.46 17.01 -35.98
CA ARG A 320 -8.79 17.65 -36.09
C ARG A 320 -9.96 16.95 -35.37
N LEU A 321 -10.16 17.36 -34.12
CA LEU A 321 -11.47 17.85 -33.70
C LEU A 321 -11.30 19.22 -33.03
N ASN A 322 -12.00 20.24 -33.54
CA ASN A 322 -12.04 21.57 -32.92
C ASN A 322 -12.88 21.48 -31.64
N ILE A 323 -12.21 21.48 -30.49
CA ILE A 323 -12.83 21.77 -29.20
C ILE A 323 -12.04 22.92 -28.60
N ALA A 324 -12.70 24.06 -28.40
CA ALA A 324 -12.09 25.23 -27.79
C ALA A 324 -11.62 24.90 -26.36
N PRO A 325 -10.55 25.55 -25.84
CA PRO A 325 -10.10 25.33 -24.48
C PRO A 325 -11.17 25.77 -23.49
N VAL A 326 -11.85 24.80 -22.87
CA VAL A 326 -12.71 25.05 -21.71
C VAL A 326 -11.78 25.35 -20.54
N PHE A 327 -11.53 26.64 -20.31
CA PHE A 327 -10.97 27.10 -19.04
C PHE A 327 -11.91 26.66 -17.92
N MET A 328 -11.38 25.88 -16.97
CA MET A 328 -12.12 25.41 -15.81
C MET A 328 -12.35 26.60 -14.85
N VAL A 329 -13.40 27.37 -15.12
CA VAL A 329 -13.86 28.42 -14.21
C VAL A 329 -14.55 27.75 -13.04
N THR A 330 -13.89 27.72 -11.89
CA THR A 330 -14.51 27.34 -10.62
C THR A 330 -15.55 28.39 -10.24
N VAL A 331 -16.82 28.12 -10.55
CA VAL A 331 -17.94 28.98 -10.13
C VAL A 331 -18.15 28.79 -8.62
N VAL A 332 -17.57 29.67 -7.83
CA VAL A 332 -17.93 29.84 -6.42
C VAL A 332 -19.32 30.51 -6.37
N PRO A 333 -20.33 29.94 -5.69
CA PRO A 333 -21.63 30.58 -5.59
C PRO A 333 -21.55 31.90 -4.83
N ALA A 334 -21.88 33.01 -5.48
CA ALA A 334 -22.05 34.29 -4.81
C ALA A 334 -23.37 34.28 -4.01
N SER A 335 -23.28 34.41 -2.68
CA SER A 335 -24.46 34.63 -1.84
C SER A 335 -24.94 36.07 -1.98
N LEU A 336 -26.13 36.24 -2.55
CA LEU A 336 -26.83 37.53 -2.56
C LEU A 336 -27.21 37.94 -1.13
N GLY A 337 -26.80 39.14 -0.73
CA GLY A 337 -26.93 39.62 0.64
C GLY A 337 -28.33 40.09 1.04
N LYS A 338 -28.52 40.23 2.35
CA LYS A 338 -29.52 41.12 2.97
C LYS A 338 -28.82 41.97 4.02
N THR A 339 -29.23 43.23 4.13
CA THR A 339 -28.51 44.30 4.84
C THR A 339 -29.10 44.63 6.22
N VAL A 340 -28.21 44.75 7.23
CA VAL A 340 -28.20 45.82 8.28
C VAL A 340 -29.28 45.72 9.39
N PRO A 341 -29.11 46.23 10.66
CA PRO A 341 -28.00 47.00 11.28
C PRO A 341 -27.39 46.51 12.64
N THR A 342 -26.12 46.90 12.87
CA THR A 342 -25.43 47.42 14.09
C THR A 342 -25.66 46.93 15.54
N ASN A 343 -24.55 47.03 16.32
CA ASN A 343 -24.38 47.05 17.80
C ASN A 343 -24.33 45.67 18.50
N THR A 344 -23.38 45.34 19.40
CA THR A 344 -22.27 46.11 20.05
C THR A 344 -21.17 45.16 20.58
N HIS A 345 -19.93 45.66 20.78
CA HIS A 345 -18.77 45.14 21.56
C HIS A 345 -18.71 43.64 21.99
N SER A 346 -17.59 42.90 21.86
CA SER A 346 -16.25 43.31 22.35
C SER A 346 -15.07 42.50 21.76
N SER A 347 -13.91 43.18 21.67
CA SER A 347 -12.52 42.68 21.75
C SER A 347 -12.06 41.50 20.86
N MET A 348 -11.41 41.84 19.74
CA MET A 348 -10.37 41.01 19.11
C MET A 348 -9.03 41.11 19.88
N ILE A 349 -8.21 40.07 19.79
CA ILE A 349 -6.75 40.21 19.67
C ILE A 349 -6.33 39.50 18.38
N SER A 350 -5.68 40.22 17.49
CA SER A 350 -5.22 39.74 16.19
C SER A 350 -3.71 39.55 16.20
N CYS A 351 -3.21 38.51 15.53
CA CYS A 351 -1.84 38.46 15.04
C CYS A 351 -1.86 38.56 13.51
N LEU A 352 -1.39 39.69 12.97
CA LEU A 352 -1.20 39.89 11.54
C LEU A 352 0.10 39.23 11.10
N ALA A 353 0.06 38.44 10.03
CA ALA A 353 1.26 38.13 9.26
C ALA A 353 1.53 39.28 8.28
N VAL A 354 2.71 39.90 8.38
CA VAL A 354 3.15 40.94 7.44
C VAL A 354 3.83 40.29 6.24
N LEU A 355 3.25 40.42 5.06
CA LEU A 355 3.94 40.24 3.78
C LEU A 355 3.83 41.54 2.99
N SER A 356 4.95 42.26 2.90
CA SER A 356 5.07 43.45 2.07
C SER A 356 5.08 43.03 0.60
N ALA A 357 4.09 43.50 -0.16
CA ALA A 357 4.09 43.37 -1.61
C ALA A 357 4.75 44.61 -2.22
N ASN A 358 5.99 44.46 -2.69
CA ASN A 358 6.60 45.46 -3.57
C ASN A 358 6.29 45.07 -5.01
N VAL A 359 5.50 45.91 -5.69
CA VAL A 359 5.09 45.72 -7.08
C VAL A 359 5.96 46.60 -7.97
N ASP A 360 6.85 45.98 -8.75
CA ASP A 360 7.49 46.63 -9.89
C ASP A 360 7.02 45.99 -11.19
N ALA A 361 6.68 46.83 -12.16
CA ALA A 361 6.09 46.43 -13.42
C ALA A 361 7.14 46.00 -14.46
N HIS A 362 6.70 45.22 -15.45
CA HIS A 362 7.48 44.73 -16.60
C HIS A 362 8.62 43.73 -16.32
N SER A 363 8.31 42.43 -16.32
CA SER A 363 9.00 41.48 -17.21
C SER A 363 8.23 40.16 -17.38
N THR A 364 8.51 39.45 -18.47
CA THR A 364 7.93 38.14 -18.82
C THR A 364 8.31 37.07 -17.80
N MET A 365 7.31 36.43 -17.19
CA MET A 365 7.52 35.25 -16.34
C MET A 365 7.94 34.05 -17.20
N LYS A 366 9.22 33.64 -17.09
CA LYS A 366 9.63 32.27 -17.44
C LYS A 366 9.16 31.34 -16.33
N LEU A 367 8.47 30.27 -16.70
CA LEU A 367 8.10 29.22 -15.75
C LEU A 367 9.26 28.22 -15.64
N GLU A 368 10.15 28.41 -14.65
CA GLU A 368 11.13 27.36 -14.31
C GLU A 368 10.46 26.28 -13.46
N VAL A 369 10.31 25.08 -14.05
CA VAL A 369 9.82 23.90 -13.36
C VAL A 369 11.01 23.25 -12.64
N VAL A 370 11.14 23.51 -11.34
CA VAL A 370 12.11 22.79 -10.48
C VAL A 370 11.59 21.36 -10.26
N LEU A 371 12.04 20.44 -11.11
CA LEU A 371 11.85 19.01 -10.92
C LEU A 371 12.81 18.51 -9.85
N SER A 372 12.33 18.25 -8.64
CA SER A 372 13.07 17.54 -7.60
C SER A 372 13.20 16.05 -7.92
N GLY A 373 13.99 15.71 -8.93
CA GLY A 373 14.33 14.33 -9.29
C GLY A 373 15.53 13.83 -8.50
N SER A 374 15.36 12.76 -7.74
CA SER A 374 16.46 12.02 -7.10
C SER A 374 17.26 11.21 -8.14
N ALA A 375 18.12 11.89 -8.87
CA ALA A 375 19.02 11.26 -9.83
C ALA A 375 20.14 10.47 -9.10
N SER A 376 20.07 9.14 -9.16
CA SER A 376 21.18 8.25 -8.79
C SER A 376 22.27 8.28 -9.86
N ALA A 377 23.10 9.33 -9.84
CA ALA A 377 24.21 9.47 -10.76
C ALA A 377 25.29 8.40 -10.49
N PHE A 378 25.48 7.50 -11.46
CA PHE A 378 26.70 6.71 -11.58
C PHE A 378 27.91 7.64 -11.71
N ALA A 379 28.91 7.49 -10.82
CA ALA A 379 30.15 8.25 -10.92
C ALA A 379 31.07 7.65 -12.01
N PRO A 380 31.53 8.44 -13.00
CA PRO A 380 32.60 8.01 -13.89
C PRO A 380 33.96 8.14 -13.18
N ASN A 381 34.80 7.13 -13.37
CA ASN A 381 36.15 7.04 -12.83
C ASN A 381 37.11 7.97 -13.62
N VAL A 382 37.76 8.93 -12.96
CA VAL A 382 38.82 9.76 -13.56
C VAL A 382 40.02 9.85 -12.62
N ASN A 383 41.11 9.17 -13.01
CA ASN A 383 42.45 9.34 -12.45
C ASN A 383 43.28 10.25 -13.38
N ALA A 384 44.36 10.84 -12.83
CA ALA A 384 45.34 11.74 -13.50
C ALA A 384 44.81 13.17 -13.76
N VAL A 385 45.54 14.30 -13.58
CA VAL A 385 46.89 14.65 -13.08
C VAL A 385 46.73 15.97 -12.27
N GLY A 386 47.50 16.35 -11.24
CA GLY A 386 48.66 15.76 -10.56
C GLY A 386 49.78 16.81 -10.32
N SER A 387 50.38 16.83 -9.12
CA SER A 387 51.51 17.70 -8.71
C SER A 387 52.36 17.02 -7.64
#